data_AF-A0A316W9G6-F1
#
_entry.id   AF-A0A316W9G6-F1
#
_cell.length_a   1.000
_cell.length_b   1.000
_cell.length_c   1.000
_cell.angle_alpha   90.00
_cell.angle_beta   90.00
_cell.angle_gamma   90.00
#
_symmetry.space_group_name_H-M   'P 1'
#
loop_
_entity.id
_entity.type
_entity.pdbx_description
1 polymer ?
#
loop_
_entity_poly.entity_id
_entity_poly.type
_entity_poly.pdbx_seq_one_letter_code
_entity_poly.pdbx_strand_id
1 'polypeptide(L)'
;MSDTQHQVNVRVDTRYLPEQSAPEQNRFAFAYTVTIENQGEVPAQLLSRHWIITDGDGRTQEVRGAGVVGEQPLIAPGAQHTYT
;
A
#
# COMPACT_ATOMS: atom_id res chain seq x y z
N MET A 1 -16.08 14.04 18.94
CA MET A 1 -14.66 13.92 19.29
C MET A 1 -14.08 12.92 18.33
N SER A 2 -13.04 13.27 17.57
CA SER A 2 -12.35 12.30 16.72
C SER A 2 -11.69 11.28 17.64
N ASP A 3 -11.87 9.99 17.35
CA ASP A 3 -11.19 8.93 18.07
C ASP A 3 -9.69 8.98 17.68
N THR A 4 -8.86 9.51 18.58
CA THR A 4 -7.40 9.62 18.41
C THR A 4 -6.70 8.32 18.75
N GLN A 5 -7.42 7.34 19.32
CA GLN A 5 -6.81 6.09 19.77
C GLN A 5 -6.22 5.31 18.60
N HIS A 6 -6.95 5.25 17.47
CA HIS A 6 -6.53 4.55 16.27
C HIS A 6 -6.48 5.51 15.08
N GLN A 7 -5.30 6.05 14.80
CA GLN A 7 -5.07 6.93 13.67
C GLN A 7 -3.93 6.37 12.82
N VAL A 8 -4.23 5.94 11.59
CA VAL A 8 -3.24 5.38 10.66
C VAL A 8 -3.20 6.25 9.42
N ASN A 9 -2.00 6.70 9.05
CA ASN A 9 -1.74 7.44 7.83
C ASN A 9 -1.02 6.53 6.83
N VAL A 10 -1.46 6.54 5.58
CA VAL A 10 -0.87 5.76 4.51
C VAL A 10 -0.42 6.71 3.41
N ARG A 11 0.88 6.67 3.08
CA ARG A 11 1.46 7.39 1.94
C ARG A 11 1.93 6.39 0.91
N VAL A 12 1.75 6.71 -0.36
CA VAL A 12 2.18 5.85 -1.48
C VAL A 12 2.94 6.69 -2.48
N ASP A 13 4.17 6.29 -2.75
CA ASP A 13 5.01 6.84 -3.81
C ASP A 13 5.03 5.86 -4.97
N THR A 14 4.65 6.31 -6.16
CA THR A 14 4.60 5.46 -7.37
C THR A 14 5.62 5.91 -8.40
N ARG A 15 6.22 4.95 -9.12
CA ARG A 15 7.06 5.24 -10.27
C ARG A 15 6.81 4.27 -11.41
N TYR A 16 6.81 4.80 -12.63
CA TYR A 16 6.82 3.99 -13.85
C TYR A 16 8.19 3.31 -14.01
N LEU A 17 8.19 2.08 -14.55
CA LEU A 17 9.39 1.28 -14.80
C LEU A 17 9.59 1.10 -16.32
N PRO A 18 10.31 2.01 -17.00
CA PRO A 18 10.53 1.92 -18.44
C PRO A 18 11.16 0.60 -18.88
N GLU A 19 12.11 0.08 -18.09
CA GLU A 19 12.90 -1.11 -18.40
C GLU A 19 12.09 -2.41 -18.31
N GLN A 20 10.96 -2.39 -17.59
CA GLN A 20 10.05 -3.54 -17.44
C GLN A 20 8.77 -3.37 -18.27
N SER A 21 8.65 -2.25 -18.99
CA SER A 21 7.49 -1.91 -19.80
C SER A 21 7.77 -2.13 -21.29
N ALA A 22 6.70 -2.35 -22.05
CA ALA A 22 6.70 -2.40 -23.51
C ALA A 22 5.44 -1.65 -23.99
N PRO A 23 5.49 -0.31 -24.06
CA PRO A 23 4.34 0.52 -24.45
C PRO A 23 3.75 0.15 -25.81
N GLU A 24 4.59 -0.25 -26.76
CA GLU A 24 4.20 -0.74 -28.08
C GLU A 24 3.39 -2.04 -28.05
N GLN A 25 3.42 -2.77 -26.93
CA GLN A 25 2.64 -3.98 -26.66
C GLN A 25 1.53 -3.74 -25.62
N ASN A 26 1.24 -2.48 -25.27
CA ASN A 26 0.32 -2.11 -24.19
C ASN A 26 0.66 -2.75 -22.82
N ARG A 27 1.95 -2.97 -22.54
CA ARG A 27 2.41 -3.51 -21.24
C ARG A 27 3.13 -2.42 -20.45
N PHE A 28 2.59 -2.07 -19.29
CA PHE A 28 3.12 -1.01 -18.43
C PHE A 28 3.39 -1.55 -17.03
N ALA A 29 4.61 -1.35 -16.55
CA ALA A 29 5.04 -1.77 -15.22
C ALA A 29 5.23 -0.55 -14.32
N PHE A 30 4.79 -0.67 -13.08
CA PHE A 30 4.92 0.36 -12.05
C PHE A 30 5.44 -0.27 -10.77
N ALA A 31 6.30 0.45 -10.06
CA ALA A 31 6.64 0.16 -8.68
C ALA A 31 5.89 1.14 -7.78
N TYR A 32 5.58 0.69 -6.57
CA TYR A 32 5.01 1.53 -5.51
C TYR A 32 5.83 1.32 -4.24
N THR A 33 5.95 2.35 -3.43
CA THR A 33 6.46 2.26 -2.06
C THR A 33 5.37 2.76 -1.15
N VAL A 34 4.87 1.89 -0.27
CA VAL A 34 3.83 2.23 0.71
C VAL A 34 4.49 2.46 2.05
N THR A 35 4.18 3.58 2.69
CA THR A 35 4.53 3.88 4.08
C THR A 35 3.26 3.97 4.91
N ILE A 36 3.20 3.15 5.96
CA ILE A 36 2.09 3.10 6.91
C ILE A 36 2.61 3.65 8.24
N GLU A 37 2.08 4.78 8.67
CA GLU A 37 2.46 5.49 9.88
C GLU A 37 1.31 5.37 10.91
N ASN A 38 1.62 4.89 12.10
CA ASN A 38 0.66 4.88 13.21
C ASN A 38 0.75 6.21 13.95
N GLN A 39 -0.21 7.09 13.73
CA GLN A 39 -0.37 8.37 14.41
C GLN A 39 -1.33 8.28 15.62
N GLY A 40 -1.82 7.08 15.93
CA GLY A 40 -2.69 6.82 17.07
C GLY A 40 -1.91 6.68 18.38
N GLU A 41 -2.66 6.45 19.45
CA GLU A 41 -2.11 6.35 20.81
C GLU A 41 -1.81 4.90 21.24
N VAL A 42 -2.30 3.90 20.48
CA VAL A 42 -2.06 2.48 20.75
C VAL A 42 -1.41 1.76 19.55
N PRO A 43 -0.69 0.63 19.77
CA PRO A 43 -0.13 -0.16 18.68
C PRO A 43 -1.20 -0.66 17.69
N ALA A 44 -0.87 -0.67 16.40
CA ALA A 44 -1.75 -1.13 15.34
C ALA A 44 -1.09 -2.28 14.56
N GLN A 45 -1.84 -3.34 14.27
CA GLN A 45 -1.34 -4.46 13.47
C GLN A 45 -1.98 -4.48 12.08
N LEU A 46 -1.16 -4.57 11.04
CA LEU A 46 -1.65 -4.80 9.69
C LEU A 46 -1.96 -6.28 9.49
N LEU A 47 -3.23 -6.61 9.29
CA LEU A 47 -3.68 -7.99 9.15
C LEU A 47 -3.81 -8.43 7.69
N SER A 48 -4.32 -7.56 6.83
CA SER A 48 -4.63 -7.89 5.43
C SER A 48 -4.63 -6.66 4.55
N ARG A 49 -4.49 -6.88 3.25
CA ARG A 49 -4.59 -5.87 2.20
C ARG A 49 -5.65 -6.23 1.17
N HIS A 50 -6.29 -5.21 0.61
CA HIS A 50 -7.17 -5.31 -0.54
C HIS A 50 -6.86 -4.15 -1.48
N TRP A 51 -6.36 -4.50 -2.66
CA TRP A 51 -6.11 -3.56 -3.74
C TRP A 51 -7.22 -3.65 -4.77
N ILE A 52 -7.65 -2.48 -5.23
CA ILE A 52 -8.50 -2.29 -6.39
C ILE A 52 -7.66 -1.51 -7.39
N ILE A 53 -7.28 -2.15 -8.49
CA ILE A 53 -6.39 -1.59 -9.50
C ILE A 53 -7.23 -1.37 -10.76
N THR A 54 -7.36 -0.10 -11.17
CA THR A 54 -8.09 0.27 -12.38
C THR A 54 -7.09 0.67 -13.46
N ASP A 55 -7.15 0.03 -14.62
CA ASP A 55 -6.31 0.36 -15.77
C ASP A 55 -6.85 1.58 -16.55
N GLY A 56 -6.11 2.00 -17.58
CA GLY A 56 -6.49 3.15 -18.42
C GLY A 56 -7.75 2.94 -19.27
N ASP A 57 -8.18 1.69 -19.48
CA ASP A 57 -9.41 1.33 -20.19
C ASP A 57 -10.61 1.22 -19.22
N GLY A 58 -10.39 1.44 -17.92
CA GLY A 58 -11.41 1.32 -16.88
C GLY A 58 -11.67 -0.12 -16.44
N ARG A 59 -10.84 -1.09 -16.81
CA ARG A 59 -10.93 -2.46 -16.28
C ARG A 59 -10.35 -2.50 -14.88
N THR A 60 -11.04 -3.20 -13.98
CA THR A 60 -10.65 -3.34 -12.58
C THR A 60 -10.13 -4.73 -12.29
N GLN A 61 -9.01 -4.81 -11.58
CA GLN A 61 -8.49 -6.01 -10.97
C GLN A 61 -8.48 -5.86 -9.44
N GLU A 62 -8.91 -6.89 -8.74
CA GLU A 62 -8.80 -6.95 -7.28
C GLU A 62 -7.70 -7.90 -6.85
N VAL A 63 -6.89 -7.48 -5.88
CA VAL A 63 -5.88 -8.33 -5.23
C VAL A 63 -6.11 -8.30 -3.73
N ARG A 64 -6.34 -9.45 -3.12
CA ARG A 64 -6.55 -9.61 -1.68
C ARG A 64 -5.50 -10.55 -1.10
N GLY A 65 -5.08 -10.30 0.13
CA GLY A 65 -4.14 -11.18 0.80
C GLY A 65 -3.89 -10.81 2.25
N ALA A 66 -3.40 -11.77 3.02
CA ALA A 66 -2.92 -11.51 4.37
C ALA A 66 -1.63 -10.69 4.34
N GLY A 67 -1.49 -9.79 5.29
CA GLY A 67 -0.28 -8.99 5.48
C GLY A 67 0.10 -8.11 4.29
N VAL A 68 1.35 -7.71 4.27
CA VAL A 68 2.07 -7.06 3.16
C VAL A 68 3.42 -7.75 3.02
N VAL A 69 3.89 -7.99 1.80
CA VAL A 69 5.18 -8.67 1.51
C VAL A 69 5.46 -9.98 2.30
N GLY A 70 4.41 -10.66 2.79
CA GLY A 70 4.52 -11.87 3.60
C GLY A 70 4.49 -11.66 5.11
N GLU A 71 4.36 -10.42 5.58
CA GLU A 71 4.40 -10.03 7.00
C GLU A 71 3.11 -9.35 7.47
N GLN A 72 2.84 -9.44 8.77
CA GLN A 72 1.76 -8.71 9.46
C GLN A 72 2.35 -7.77 10.52
N PRO A 73 2.92 -6.62 10.09
CA PRO A 73 3.68 -5.75 10.98
C PRO A 73 2.83 -5.19 12.10
N LEU A 74 3.37 -5.22 13.32
CA LEU A 74 2.87 -4.48 14.47
C LEU A 74 3.59 -3.13 14.54
N ILE A 75 2.84 -2.04 14.39
CA ILE A 75 3.35 -0.68 14.29
C ILE A 75 3.01 0.06 15.59
N ALA A 76 4.03 0.39 16.38
CA ALA A 76 3.87 1.15 17.61
C ALA A 76 3.40 2.60 17.33
N PRO A 77 2.78 3.29 18.31
CA PRO A 77 2.48 4.72 18.22
C PRO A 77 3.70 5.55 17.78
N GLY A 78 3.51 6.43 16.80
CA GLY A 78 4.55 7.27 16.21
C GLY A 78 5.54 6.55 15.28
N ALA A 79 5.44 5.22 15.15
CA ALA A 79 6.30 4.44 14.26
C ALA A 79 5.68 4.30 12.86
N GLN A 80 6.51 3.90 11.90
CA GLN A 80 6.08 3.60 10.53
C GLN A 80 6.68 2.29 10.02
N HIS A 81 5.98 1.68 9.06
CA HIS A 81 6.43 0.54 8.30
C HIS A 81 6.37 0.86 6.81
N THR A 82 7.46 0.60 6.08
CA THR A 82 7.59 0.90 4.65
C THR A 82 7.92 -0.36 3.85
N TYR A 83 7.25 -0.58 2.72
CA TYR A 83 7.49 -1.70 1.82
C TYR A 83 7.31 -1.29 0.34
N THR A 84 7.91 -2.07 -0.57
CA THR A 84 7.88 -1.89 -2.04
C THR A 84 7.40 -3.18 -2.72
#